data_AF-A0A7S3FP16-F1
#
_entry.id   AF-A0A7S3FP16-F1
#
_cell.length_a   1.000
_cell.length_b   1.000
_cell.length_c   1.000
_cell.angle_alpha   90.00
_cell.angle_beta   90.00
_cell.angle_gamma   90.00
#
_symmetry.space_group_name_H-M   'P 1'
#
loop_
_entity.id
_entity.type
_entity.pdbx_description
1 polymer ?
#
loop_
_entity_poly.entity_id
_entity_poly.type
_entity_poly.pdbx_seq_one_letter_code
_entity_poly.pdbx_strand_id
1 'polypeptide(L)'
;VGVGEASTSRAAEPRTAIGGIMHAAIADRVFPGGVVTYGRLGRKGEVLLERTEAFGTFTFESNVPVQSDSIFDLASLTKVVATATSVLVLVDRGVLRLDDLVRDYLPEFGTGGKEHVTIRQLLTHSAGYKAWYNFNSLGLDTKERVLGFVQSV
;
A
#
# COMPACT_ATOMS: atom_id res chain seq x y z
N VAL A 1 15.98 -20.28 53.82
CA VAL A 1 16.87 -20.78 52.75
C VAL A 1 16.03 -21.61 51.81
N GLY A 2 15.94 -21.19 50.55
CA GLY A 2 15.23 -21.89 49.47
C GLY A 2 13.87 -21.29 49.11
N VAL A 3 13.81 -20.63 47.95
CA VAL A 3 12.80 -20.88 46.91
C VAL A 3 13.51 -20.66 45.58
N GLY A 4 13.65 -21.72 44.78
CA GLY A 4 14.16 -21.63 43.42
C GLY A 4 13.07 -21.10 42.50
N GLU A 5 13.38 -20.07 41.73
CA GLU A 5 12.54 -19.66 40.60
C GLU A 5 12.90 -20.53 39.39
N ALA A 6 11.95 -21.39 39.04
CA ALA A 6 11.99 -22.21 37.85
C ALA A 6 11.98 -21.33 36.60
N SER A 7 13.00 -21.53 35.76
CA SER A 7 13.01 -21.15 34.35
C SER A 7 11.79 -21.77 33.66
N THR A 8 10.73 -20.98 33.44
CA THR A 8 9.67 -21.37 32.52
C THR A 8 10.14 -21.08 31.10
N SER A 9 10.68 -22.11 30.46
CA SER A 9 10.82 -22.19 29.00
C SER A 9 9.48 -21.81 28.37
N ARG A 10 9.46 -20.70 27.62
CA ARG A 10 8.32 -20.31 26.79
C ARG A 10 8.18 -21.39 25.72
N ALA A 11 7.19 -22.27 25.87
CA ALA A 11 6.92 -23.32 24.90
C ALA A 11 6.85 -22.70 23.49
N ALA A 12 7.59 -23.27 22.55
CA ALA A 12 7.58 -22.80 21.17
C ALA A 12 6.15 -22.94 20.63
N GLU A 13 5.52 -21.81 20.32
CA GLU A 13 4.23 -21.76 19.62
C GLU A 13 4.31 -22.64 18.36
N PRO A 14 3.26 -23.41 18.03
CA PRO A 14 3.25 -24.24 16.83
C PRO A 14 3.56 -23.38 15.61
N ARG A 15 4.64 -23.71 14.88
CA ARG A 15 5.01 -22.98 13.66
C ARG A 15 3.91 -23.17 12.63
N THR A 16 3.17 -22.09 12.35
CA THR A 16 2.25 -22.04 11.23
C THR A 16 3.06 -22.15 9.94
N ALA A 17 2.46 -22.67 8.86
CA ALA A 17 3.14 -22.71 7.56
C ALA A 17 3.58 -21.30 7.13
N ILE A 18 2.80 -20.27 7.49
CA ILE A 18 3.09 -18.85 7.28
C ILE A 18 4.32 -18.42 8.07
N GLY A 19 4.40 -18.72 9.37
CA GLY A 19 5.56 -18.41 10.18
C GLY A 19 6.84 -19.07 9.66
N GLY A 20 6.75 -20.30 9.16
CA GLY A 20 7.84 -20.98 8.47
C GLY A 20 8.34 -20.22 7.24
N ILE A 21 7.43 -19.78 6.36
CA ILE A 21 7.75 -18.99 5.16
C ILE A 21 8.39 -17.65 5.53
N MET A 22 7.84 -16.94 6.53
CA MET A 22 8.38 -15.66 6.99
C MET A 22 9.81 -15.80 7.53
N HIS A 23 10.06 -16.81 8.37
CA HIS A 23 11.41 -17.06 8.87
C HIS A 23 12.40 -17.41 7.77
N ALA A 24 12.00 -18.23 6.79
CA ALA A 24 12.86 -18.58 5.66
C ALA A 24 13.19 -17.33 4.81
N ALA A 25 12.19 -16.53 4.45
CA ALA A 25 12.40 -15.31 3.67
C ALA A 25 13.31 -14.29 4.36
N ILE A 26 13.22 -14.17 5.69
CA ILE A 26 14.11 -13.31 6.49
C ILE A 26 15.53 -13.89 6.52
N ALA A 27 15.67 -15.20 6.72
CA ALA A 27 16.97 -15.87 6.71
C ALA A 27 17.68 -15.73 5.34
N ASP A 28 16.91 -15.82 4.25
CA ASP A 28 17.36 -15.63 2.87
C ASP A 28 17.53 -14.15 2.48
N ARG A 29 17.31 -13.22 3.42
CA ARG A 29 17.44 -11.76 3.25
C ARG A 29 16.57 -11.18 2.13
N VAL A 30 15.38 -11.73 1.88
CA VAL A 30 14.38 -11.16 0.96
C VAL A 30 13.85 -9.83 1.50
N PHE A 31 13.60 -9.77 2.81
CA PHE A 31 13.24 -8.57 3.57
C PHE A 31 13.66 -8.76 5.04
N PRO A 32 13.87 -7.68 5.81
CA PRO A 32 14.38 -7.77 7.18
C PRO A 32 13.33 -8.19 8.22
N GLY A 33 12.05 -7.96 7.92
CA GLY A 33 10.94 -8.24 8.81
C GLY A 33 9.60 -7.78 8.22
N GLY A 34 8.52 -8.04 8.95
CA GLY A 34 7.17 -7.66 8.55
C GLY A 34 6.10 -8.21 9.47
N VAL A 35 4.86 -7.79 9.23
CA VAL A 35 3.67 -8.26 9.94
C VAL A 35 2.76 -8.99 8.95
N VAL A 36 2.27 -10.16 9.34
CA VAL A 36 1.30 -10.91 8.54
C VAL A 36 0.02 -11.08 9.35
N THR A 37 -1.09 -10.66 8.75
CA THR A 37 -2.44 -10.78 9.30
C THR A 37 -3.23 -11.70 8.38
N TYR A 38 -3.79 -12.78 8.94
CA TYR A 38 -4.53 -13.76 8.16
C TYR A 38 -5.70 -14.34 8.96
N GLY A 39 -6.64 -14.91 8.21
CA GLY A 39 -7.84 -15.50 8.75
C GLY A 39 -8.56 -16.32 7.72
N ARG A 40 -9.79 -16.73 8.05
CA ARG A 40 -10.64 -17.53 7.18
C ARG A 40 -11.90 -16.77 6.82
N LEU A 41 -12.41 -17.06 5.63
CA LEU A 41 -13.76 -16.65 5.26
C LEU A 41 -14.73 -17.70 5.79
N GLY A 42 -15.69 -17.25 6.60
CA GLY A 42 -16.75 -18.11 7.11
C GLY A 42 -17.85 -18.35 6.08
N ARG A 43 -18.81 -19.21 6.43
CA ARG A 43 -19.79 -19.76 5.46
C ARG A 43 -20.77 -18.72 4.93
N LYS A 44 -20.92 -17.58 5.61
CA LYS A 44 -21.79 -16.47 5.21
C LYS A 44 -20.98 -15.25 4.74
N GLY A 45 -19.70 -15.42 4.43
CA GLY A 45 -18.81 -14.34 3.98
C GLY A 45 -18.21 -13.51 5.11
N GLU A 46 -18.35 -13.94 6.37
CA GLU A 46 -17.71 -13.28 7.51
C GLU A 46 -16.20 -13.47 7.47
N VAL A 47 -15.43 -12.38 7.59
CA VAL A 47 -13.97 -12.47 7.74
C VAL A 47 -13.66 -12.77 9.20
N LEU A 48 -13.20 -13.98 9.48
CA LEU A 48 -12.77 -14.41 10.80
C LEU A 48 -11.26 -14.26 10.87
N LEU A 49 -10.80 -13.14 11.44
CA LEU A 49 -9.38 -12.94 11.67
C LEU A 49 -8.87 -13.99 12.66
N GLU A 50 -7.83 -14.72 12.28
CA GLU A 50 -7.28 -15.79 13.12
C GLU A 50 -6.03 -15.32 13.84
N ARG A 51 -5.12 -14.62 13.15
CA ARG A 51 -3.81 -14.24 13.69
C ARG A 51 -3.27 -12.97 13.05
N THR A 52 -2.47 -12.25 13.84
CA THR A 52 -1.53 -11.22 13.40
C THR A 52 -0.19 -11.55 14.05
N GLU A 53 0.83 -11.79 13.22
CA GLU A 53 2.15 -12.22 13.67
C GLU A 53 3.21 -11.26 13.13
N ALA A 54 4.18 -10.89 13.97
CA ALA A 54 5.28 -10.01 13.61
C ALA A 54 6.60 -10.81 13.56
N PHE A 55 7.45 -10.49 12.58
CA PHE A 55 8.70 -11.19 12.32
C PHE A 55 9.83 -10.20 12.05
N GLY A 56 11.04 -10.53 12.52
CA GLY A 56 12.26 -9.80 12.16
C GLY A 56 12.32 -8.37 12.71
N THR A 57 13.04 -7.51 11.97
CA THR A 57 13.36 -6.13 12.35
C THR A 57 13.12 -5.17 11.18
N PHE A 58 13.21 -3.86 11.39
CA PHE A 58 12.93 -2.86 10.34
C PHE A 58 13.99 -2.78 9.23
N THR A 59 15.25 -3.13 9.55
CA THR A 59 16.36 -3.21 8.61
C THR A 59 17.24 -4.40 8.99
N PHE A 60 18.06 -4.90 8.07
CA PHE A 60 18.91 -6.07 8.36
C PHE A 60 19.93 -5.81 9.46
N GLU A 61 20.29 -4.56 9.69
CA GLU A 61 21.25 -4.11 10.71
C GLU A 61 20.56 -3.65 12.00
N SER A 62 19.23 -3.47 11.98
CA SER A 62 18.47 -3.00 13.13
C SER A 62 18.30 -4.11 14.16
N ASN A 63 18.43 -3.73 15.44
CA ASN A 63 18.08 -4.57 16.58
C ASN A 63 16.66 -4.28 17.11
N VAL A 64 15.89 -3.43 16.43
CA VAL A 64 14.53 -3.07 16.83
C VAL A 64 13.55 -4.08 16.22
N PRO A 65 12.90 -4.95 17.02
CA PRO A 65 11.97 -5.95 16.51
C PRO A 65 10.68 -5.30 16.03
N VAL A 66 10.17 -5.79 14.89
CA VAL A 66 8.83 -5.45 14.42
C VAL A 66 7.80 -5.96 15.42
N GLN A 67 6.79 -5.14 15.70
CA GLN A 67 5.63 -5.48 16.52
C GLN A 67 4.36 -5.57 15.64
N SER A 68 3.32 -6.24 16.13
CA SER A 68 2.06 -6.41 15.39
C SER A 68 1.35 -5.10 15.03
N ASP A 69 1.65 -4.02 15.75
CA ASP A 69 1.12 -2.66 15.57
C ASP A 69 2.14 -1.69 14.95
N SER A 70 3.28 -2.21 14.47
CA SER A 70 4.28 -1.40 13.78
C SER A 70 3.71 -0.76 12.52
N ILE A 71 4.04 0.52 12.30
CA ILE A 71 3.57 1.31 11.16
C ILE A 71 4.55 1.15 10.00
N PHE A 72 4.01 0.89 8.80
CA PHE A 72 4.76 0.79 7.56
C PHE A 72 4.25 1.81 6.54
N ASP A 73 5.14 2.30 5.69
CA ASP A 73 4.75 3.04 4.49
C ASP A 73 4.11 2.08 3.48
N LEU A 74 2.84 2.34 3.15
CA LEU A 74 2.05 1.52 2.24
C LEU A 74 2.39 1.76 0.76
N ALA A 75 3.14 2.82 0.45
CA ALA A 75 3.54 3.18 -0.90
C ALA A 75 2.37 3.09 -1.89
N SER A 76 2.48 2.26 -2.94
CA SER A 76 1.43 2.13 -3.96
C SER A 76 0.14 1.46 -3.48
N LEU A 77 0.12 0.76 -2.35
CA LEU A 77 -1.13 0.24 -1.78
C LEU A 77 -2.10 1.39 -1.42
N THR A 78 -1.57 2.58 -1.10
CA THR A 78 -2.33 3.82 -0.86
C THR A 78 -3.32 4.12 -1.99
N LYS A 79 -2.97 3.81 -3.25
CA LYS A 79 -3.86 4.05 -4.40
C LYS A 79 -5.18 3.29 -4.27
N VAL A 80 -5.13 2.04 -3.84
CA VAL A 80 -6.32 1.19 -3.73
C VAL A 80 -7.04 1.47 -2.42
N VAL A 81 -6.32 1.47 -1.30
CA VAL A 81 -6.95 1.58 0.03
C VAL A 81 -7.50 2.97 0.31
N ALA A 82 -6.82 4.03 -0.16
CA ALA A 82 -7.20 5.41 0.10
C ALA A 82 -7.79 6.09 -1.13
N THR A 83 -7.02 6.24 -2.22
CA THR A 83 -7.42 7.10 -3.35
C THR A 83 -8.65 6.54 -4.09
N ALA A 84 -8.60 5.30 -4.55
CA ALA A 84 -9.69 4.67 -5.28
C ALA A 84 -10.94 4.54 -4.40
N THR A 85 -10.80 4.09 -3.15
CA THR A 85 -11.90 4.06 -2.17
C THR A 85 -12.55 5.42 -2.02
N SER A 86 -11.78 6.50 -1.87
CA SER A 86 -12.31 7.85 -1.72
C SER A 86 -13.10 8.30 -2.94
N VAL A 87 -12.59 8.01 -4.16
CA VAL A 87 -13.32 8.30 -5.39
C VAL A 87 -14.64 7.51 -5.46
N LEU A 88 -14.63 6.23 -5.09
CA LEU A 88 -15.83 5.41 -5.10
C LEU A 88 -16.86 5.84 -4.06
N VAL A 89 -16.44 6.38 -2.91
CA VAL A 89 -17.35 7.01 -1.94
C VAL A 89 -18.01 8.26 -2.54
N LEU A 90 -17.28 9.05 -3.33
CA LEU A 90 -17.87 10.20 -4.02
C LEU A 90 -18.85 9.77 -5.12
N VAL A 91 -18.57 8.66 -5.81
CA VAL A 91 -19.50 8.04 -6.78
C VAL A 91 -20.79 7.60 -6.10
N ASP A 92 -20.68 6.88 -4.97
CA ASP A 92 -21.83 6.41 -4.19
C ASP A 92 -22.72 7.57 -3.72
N ARG A 93 -22.10 8.69 -3.32
CA ARG A 93 -22.80 9.92 -2.94
C ARG A 93 -23.37 10.72 -4.11
N GLY A 94 -23.13 10.30 -5.35
CA GLY A 94 -23.56 11.02 -6.55
C GLY A 94 -22.84 12.36 -6.79
N VAL A 95 -21.69 12.59 -6.15
CA VAL A 95 -20.89 13.82 -6.30
C VAL A 95 -20.15 13.84 -7.65
N LEU A 96 -19.77 12.66 -8.13
CA LEU A 96 -19.19 12.46 -9.45
C LEU A 96 -19.58 11.09 -10.02
N ARG A 97 -19.36 10.87 -11.31
CA ARG A 97 -19.53 9.57 -11.97
C ARG A 97 -18.20 9.13 -12.57
N LEU A 98 -18.00 7.82 -12.64
CA LEU A 98 -16.77 7.25 -13.20
C LEU A 98 -16.55 7.65 -14.67
N ASP A 99 -17.62 7.87 -15.42
CA ASP A 99 -17.57 8.21 -16.85
C ASP A 99 -17.58 9.72 -17.10
N ASP A 100 -17.54 10.54 -16.04
CA ASP A 100 -17.34 11.98 -16.20
C ASP A 100 -15.92 12.28 -16.67
N LEU A 101 -15.77 13.40 -17.39
CA LEU A 101 -14.47 13.87 -17.84
C LEU A 101 -13.72 14.51 -16.67
N VAL A 102 -12.41 14.25 -16.58
CA VAL A 102 -11.57 14.82 -15.52
C VAL A 102 -11.60 16.35 -15.55
N ARG A 103 -11.64 16.94 -16.75
CA ARG A 103 -11.70 18.40 -16.95
C ARG A 103 -12.94 19.06 -16.36
N ASP A 104 -14.02 18.31 -16.14
CA ASP A 104 -15.26 18.85 -15.57
C ASP A 104 -15.05 19.19 -14.09
N TYR A 105 -14.07 18.55 -13.43
CA TYR A 105 -13.68 18.79 -12.04
C TYR A 105 -12.34 19.52 -11.91
N LEU A 106 -11.46 19.37 -12.89
CA LEU A 106 -10.13 19.97 -12.92
C LEU A 106 -9.88 20.60 -14.31
N PRO A 107 -10.41 21.80 -14.59
CA PRO A 107 -10.41 22.39 -15.94
C PRO A 107 -9.02 22.47 -16.59
N GLU A 108 -7.98 22.76 -15.82
CA GLU A 108 -6.59 22.83 -16.29
C GLU A 108 -6.04 21.49 -16.82
N PHE A 109 -6.68 20.37 -16.48
CA PHE A 109 -6.34 19.04 -16.99
C PHE A 109 -6.72 18.88 -18.46
N GLY A 110 -7.75 19.60 -18.94
CA GLY A 110 -8.32 19.47 -20.30
C GLY A 110 -7.46 20.12 -21.39
N THR A 111 -6.16 19.90 -21.37
CA THR A 111 -5.20 20.44 -22.34
C THR A 111 -4.34 19.30 -22.91
N GLY A 112 -3.63 19.53 -24.01
CA GLY A 112 -2.64 18.57 -24.54
C GLY A 112 -3.22 17.21 -24.96
N GLY A 113 -4.47 17.15 -25.45
CA GLY A 113 -5.08 15.88 -25.89
C GLY A 113 -5.77 15.09 -24.78
N LYS A 114 -5.85 15.66 -23.58
CA LYS A 114 -6.43 15.02 -22.37
C LYS A 114 -7.91 15.35 -22.16
N GLU A 115 -8.55 16.04 -23.11
CA GLU A 115 -9.89 16.63 -22.98
C GLU A 115 -10.99 15.58 -22.79
N HIS A 116 -10.73 14.34 -23.24
CA HIS A 116 -11.68 13.23 -23.25
C HIS A 116 -11.35 12.14 -22.22
N VAL A 117 -10.35 12.36 -21.35
CA VAL A 117 -9.99 11.38 -20.31
C VAL A 117 -11.04 11.37 -19.22
N THR A 118 -11.54 10.18 -18.91
CA THR A 118 -12.52 9.93 -17.87
C THR A 118 -11.86 9.59 -16.52
N ILE A 119 -12.59 9.78 -15.44
CA ILE A 119 -12.16 9.36 -14.09
C ILE A 119 -11.87 7.85 -14.06
N ARG A 120 -12.71 7.04 -14.74
CA ARG A 120 -12.52 5.59 -14.89
C ARG A 120 -11.16 5.26 -15.48
N GLN A 121 -10.79 5.92 -16.58
CA GLN A 121 -9.51 5.66 -17.26
C GLN A 121 -8.30 5.97 -16.38
N LEU A 122 -8.38 6.98 -15.49
CA LEU A 122 -7.33 7.23 -14.50
C LEU A 122 -7.26 6.10 -13.46
N LEU A 123 -8.39 5.70 -12.89
CA LEU A 123 -8.43 4.64 -11.87
C LEU A 123 -7.99 3.27 -12.42
N THR A 124 -8.22 2.99 -13.70
CA THR A 124 -7.86 1.71 -14.34
C THR A 124 -6.56 1.76 -15.13
N HIS A 125 -5.78 2.85 -15.02
CA HIS A 125 -4.52 3.02 -15.76
C HIS A 125 -4.66 2.84 -17.29
N SER A 126 -5.77 3.26 -17.87
CA SER A 126 -6.07 3.13 -19.31
C SER A 126 -6.18 4.47 -20.04
N ALA A 127 -5.75 5.56 -19.40
CA ALA A 127 -5.70 6.89 -20.00
C ALA A 127 -4.51 7.12 -20.96
N GLY A 128 -3.56 6.17 -21.05
CA GLY A 128 -2.43 6.24 -21.99
C GLY A 128 -1.17 6.95 -21.48
N TYR A 129 -1.12 7.33 -20.20
CA TYR A 129 0.06 7.99 -19.63
C TYR A 129 1.23 7.04 -19.38
N LYS A 130 2.45 7.58 -19.51
CA LYS A 130 3.65 6.90 -18.99
C LYS A 130 3.53 6.73 -17.48
N ALA A 131 4.00 5.59 -16.99
CA ALA A 131 3.94 5.26 -15.57
C ALA A 131 4.74 6.23 -14.68
N TRP A 132 5.81 6.82 -15.22
CA TRP A 132 6.68 7.71 -14.48
C TRP A 132 7.50 8.62 -15.39
N TYR A 133 7.83 9.81 -14.89
CA TYR A 133 8.77 10.77 -15.48
C TYR A 133 9.84 11.13 -14.46
N ASN A 134 11.11 11.10 -14.87
CA ASN A 134 12.18 11.67 -14.08
C ASN A 134 12.27 13.18 -14.33
N PHE A 135 11.55 13.98 -13.55
CA PHE A 135 11.54 15.44 -13.73
C PHE A 135 12.93 16.06 -13.60
N ASN A 136 13.79 15.55 -12.71
CA ASN A 136 15.16 16.03 -12.54
C ASN A 136 15.99 15.82 -13.81
N SER A 137 15.90 14.65 -14.44
CA SER A 137 16.61 14.37 -15.70
C SER A 137 16.09 15.18 -16.89
N LEU A 138 14.84 15.67 -16.82
CA LEU A 138 14.26 16.59 -17.80
C LEU A 138 14.59 18.06 -17.50
N GLY A 139 15.36 18.32 -16.44
CA GLY A 139 15.68 19.66 -15.97
C GLY A 139 14.46 20.42 -15.43
N LEU A 140 13.37 19.73 -15.08
CA LEU A 140 12.15 20.32 -14.53
C LEU A 140 12.28 20.40 -13.00
N ASP A 141 12.87 21.49 -12.54
CA ASP A 141 13.30 21.71 -11.15
C ASP A 141 12.39 22.65 -10.35
N THR A 142 11.38 23.26 -11.00
CA THR A 142 10.37 24.07 -10.33
C THR A 142 8.96 23.52 -10.55
N LYS A 143 8.06 23.84 -9.62
CA LYS A 143 6.64 23.48 -9.71
C LYS A 143 6.03 23.96 -11.02
N GLU A 144 6.32 25.19 -11.43
CA GLU A 144 5.78 25.82 -12.62
C GLU A 144 6.22 25.09 -13.89
N ARG A 145 7.49 24.67 -13.94
CA ARG A 145 8.04 23.89 -15.07
C ARG A 145 7.44 22.49 -15.13
N VAL A 146 7.29 21.82 -13.99
CA VAL A 146 6.62 20.51 -13.92
C VAL A 146 5.16 20.63 -14.35
N LEU A 147 4.42 21.63 -13.87
CA LEU A 147 3.03 21.84 -14.25
C LEU A 147 2.89 22.15 -15.74
N GLY A 148 3.75 23.02 -16.29
CA GLY A 148 3.78 23.29 -17.72
C GLY A 148 4.07 22.05 -18.55
N PHE A 149 4.99 21.18 -18.10
CA PHE A 149 5.24 19.90 -18.74
C PHE A 149 4.01 18.98 -18.69
N VAL A 150 3.40 18.79 -17.52
CA VAL A 150 2.21 17.93 -17.33
C VAL A 150 1.03 18.41 -18.19
N GLN A 151 0.89 19.73 -18.37
CA GLN A 151 -0.12 20.30 -19.26
C GLN A 151 0.18 20.05 -20.74
N SER A 152 1.46 20.01 -21.12
CA SER A 152 1.90 19.81 -22.51
C SER A 152 1.88 18.38 -23.04
N VAL A 153 1.92 17.38 -22.14
CA VAL A 153 1.98 15.94 -22.48
C VAL A 153 0.63 15.24 -22.45
#